data_AF-A0A7C7NCK5-F1
#
_entry.id   AF-A0A7C7NCK5-F1
#
_cell.length_a   1.000
_cell.length_b   1.000
_cell.length_c   1.000
_cell.angle_alpha   90.00
_cell.angle_beta   90.00
_cell.angle_gamma   90.00
#
_symmetry.space_group_name_H-M   'P 1'
#
loop_
_entity.id
_entity.type
_entity.pdbx_description
1 polymer ?
#
loop_
_entity_poly.entity_id
_entity_poly.type
_entity_poly.pdbx_seq_one_letter_code
_entity_poly.pdbx_strand_id
1 'polypeptide(L)'
;MSDFTQDIISDFLTYLEKERHYSKFTLIAYKHDLNLFDKFLEEHFNKPLSNFRNIDKKVIRDFLGYLFKIEYIRKTKKYNYSSKSVVRGLAAVKSFFKYLLKIEEIQDNPAIHLKTPKTPKSLPVFVNEDMAEKLMDAPANDSFIGLRDRAMLELFYST
;
A
#
# COMPACT_ATOMS: atom_id res chain seq x y z
N MET A 1 -9.49 8.45 23.16
CA MET A 1 -9.50 9.18 21.86
C MET A 1 -9.00 8.30 20.71
N SER A 2 -7.98 7.45 20.92
CA SER A 2 -7.55 6.45 19.92
C SER A 2 -8.62 5.41 19.58
N ASP A 3 -9.48 5.04 20.55
CA ASP A 3 -10.45 3.95 20.38
C ASP A 3 -11.44 4.22 19.24
N PHE A 4 -12.06 5.41 19.23
CA PHE A 4 -13.02 5.77 18.18
C PHE A 4 -12.37 5.86 16.78
N THR A 5 -11.10 6.27 16.69
CA THR A 5 -10.38 6.22 15.41
C THR A 5 -10.16 4.79 14.93
N GLN A 6 -9.82 3.87 15.83
CA GLN A 6 -9.63 2.46 15.47
C GLN A 6 -10.96 1.80 15.09
N ASP A 7 -12.06 2.17 15.74
CA ASP A 7 -13.40 1.68 15.42
C ASP A 7 -13.79 2.05 13.98
N ILE A 8 -13.66 3.33 13.58
CA ILE A 8 -14.05 3.74 12.23
C ILE A 8 -13.15 3.14 11.13
N ILE A 9 -11.86 2.91 11.42
CA ILE A 9 -10.97 2.17 10.54
C ILE A 9 -11.43 0.71 10.44
N SER A 10 -11.80 0.08 11.56
CA SER A 10 -12.27 -1.30 11.60
C SER A 10 -13.57 -1.49 10.81
N ASP A 11 -14.52 -0.56 10.95
CA ASP A 11 -15.78 -0.58 10.20
C ASP A 11 -15.52 -0.45 8.70
N PHE A 12 -14.64 0.47 8.30
CA PHE A 12 -14.22 0.61 6.91
C PHE A 12 -13.57 -0.67 6.36
N LEU A 13 -12.67 -1.31 7.13
CA LEU A 13 -12.01 -2.55 6.71
C LEU A 13 -13.02 -3.71 6.61
N THR A 14 -13.98 -3.77 7.52
CA THR A 14 -15.08 -4.74 7.50
C THR A 14 -15.94 -4.55 6.25
N TYR A 15 -16.25 -3.30 5.90
CA TYR A 15 -16.93 -2.96 4.64
C TYR A 15 -16.13 -3.44 3.42
N LEU A 16 -14.82 -3.18 3.38
CA LEU A 16 -13.97 -3.63 2.28
C LEU A 16 -13.90 -5.17 2.16
N GLU A 17 -13.88 -5.87 3.29
CA GLU A 17 -13.85 -7.33 3.32
C GLU A 17 -15.19 -7.94 2.88
N LYS A 18 -16.28 -7.52 3.52
CA LYS A 18 -17.58 -8.18 3.39
C LYS A 18 -18.36 -7.75 2.16
N GLU A 19 -18.31 -6.46 1.80
CA GLU A 19 -19.09 -5.93 0.67
C GLU A 19 -18.25 -5.76 -0.61
N ARG A 20 -16.94 -5.52 -0.47
CA ARG A 20 -16.06 -5.29 -1.62
C ARG A 20 -15.15 -6.48 -1.94
N HIS A 21 -15.11 -7.50 -1.09
CA HIS A 21 -14.30 -8.72 -1.24
C HIS A 21 -12.81 -8.44 -1.48
N TYR A 22 -12.27 -7.42 -0.81
CA TYR A 22 -10.84 -7.11 -0.93
C TYR A 22 -10.01 -8.22 -0.27
N SER A 23 -8.86 -8.53 -0.87
CA SER A 23 -7.96 -9.55 -0.34
C SER A 23 -7.42 -9.16 1.05
N LYS A 24 -7.10 -10.16 1.88
CA LYS A 24 -6.48 -9.96 3.20
C LYS A 24 -5.25 -9.04 3.15
N PHE A 25 -4.39 -9.20 2.15
CA PHE A 25 -3.21 -8.36 1.98
C PHE A 25 -3.55 -6.90 1.66
N THR A 26 -4.62 -6.66 0.89
CA THR A 26 -5.12 -5.31 0.63
C THR A 26 -5.64 -4.66 1.91
N LEU A 27 -6.38 -5.40 2.75
CA LEU A 27 -6.89 -4.91 4.02
C LEU A 27 -5.76 -4.54 4.99
N ILE A 28 -4.75 -5.41 5.14
CA ILE A 28 -3.56 -5.15 5.97
C ILE A 28 -2.85 -3.88 5.50
N ALA A 29 -2.65 -3.76 4.18
CA ALA A 29 -2.00 -2.61 3.58
C ALA A 29 -2.79 -1.31 3.82
N TYR A 30 -4.11 -1.34 3.65
CA TYR A 30 -4.96 -0.16 3.88
C TYR A 30 -5.03 0.22 5.37
N LYS A 31 -5.10 -0.77 6.28
CA LYS A 31 -5.04 -0.52 7.73
C LYS A 31 -3.76 0.20 8.10
N HIS A 32 -2.61 -0.29 7.62
CA HIS A 32 -1.32 0.34 7.84
C HIS A 32 -1.31 1.78 7.31
N ASP A 33 -1.81 2.00 6.09
CA ASP A 33 -1.80 3.33 5.47
C ASP A 33 -2.72 4.33 6.20
N LEU A 34 -3.88 3.89 6.68
CA LEU A 34 -4.79 4.73 7.47
C LEU A 34 -4.24 5.05 8.86
N ASN A 35 -3.59 4.09 9.52
CA ASN A 35 -2.88 4.36 10.77
C ASN A 35 -1.70 5.33 10.57
N LEU A 36 -1.00 5.24 9.44
CA LEU A 36 0.04 6.20 9.08
C LEU A 36 -0.55 7.61 8.84
N PHE A 37 -1.75 7.69 8.24
CA PHE A 37 -2.44 8.95 8.04
C PHE A 37 -2.91 9.55 9.38
N ASP A 38 -3.50 8.74 10.26
CA ASP A 38 -3.90 9.16 11.61
C ASP A 38 -2.72 9.73 12.39
N LYS A 39 -1.61 9.00 12.43
CA LYS A 39 -0.36 9.46 13.05
C LYS A 39 0.13 10.78 12.46
N PHE A 40 0.06 10.95 11.14
CA PHE A 40 0.42 12.20 10.49
C PHE A 40 -0.49 13.36 10.94
N LEU A 41 -1.79 13.13 11.09
CA LEU A 41 -2.73 14.15 11.56
C LEU A 41 -2.45 14.54 13.02
N GLU A 42 -2.15 13.56 13.88
CA GLU A 42 -1.77 13.81 15.26
C GLU A 42 -0.47 14.63 15.34
N GLU A 43 0.57 14.22 14.62
CA GLU A 43 1.89 14.88 14.66
C GLU A 43 1.89 16.30 14.07
N HIS A 44 1.12 16.54 13.01
CA HIS A 44 1.20 17.80 12.25
C HIS A 44 0.03 18.77 12.49
N PHE A 45 -1.10 18.27 12.95
CA PHE A 45 -2.32 19.07 13.15
C PHE A 45 -2.90 18.95 14.56
N ASN A 46 -2.30 18.13 15.42
CA ASN A 46 -2.79 17.83 16.77
C ASN A 46 -4.27 17.42 16.77
N LYS A 47 -4.67 16.65 15.75
CA LYS A 47 -6.04 16.19 15.55
C LYS A 47 -6.01 14.72 15.12
N PRO A 48 -6.80 13.84 15.73
CA PRO A 48 -6.91 12.46 15.27
C PRO A 48 -7.76 12.36 14.00
N LEU A 49 -7.65 11.25 13.28
CA LEU A 49 -8.45 10.93 12.09
C LEU A 49 -9.96 10.88 12.38
N SER A 50 -10.35 10.56 13.61
CA SER A 50 -11.75 10.66 14.06
C SER A 50 -12.35 12.06 13.85
N ASN A 51 -11.53 13.10 13.70
CA ASN A 51 -11.97 14.44 13.31
C ASN A 51 -12.07 14.63 11.78
N PHE A 52 -12.43 13.57 11.05
CA PHE A 52 -12.46 13.52 9.59
C PHE A 52 -13.32 14.60 8.93
N ARG A 53 -14.34 15.11 9.64
CA ARG A 53 -15.20 16.21 9.17
C ARG A 53 -14.45 17.53 8.96
N ASN A 54 -13.33 17.71 9.65
CA ASN A 54 -12.48 18.89 9.55
C ASN A 54 -11.26 18.68 8.65
N ILE A 55 -11.20 17.57 7.90
CA ILE A 55 -10.13 17.28 6.96
C ILE A 55 -10.50 17.82 5.59
N ASP A 56 -9.71 18.76 5.09
CA ASP A 56 -9.90 19.33 3.76
C ASP A 56 -8.90 18.75 2.73
N LYS A 57 -9.03 19.20 1.49
CA LYS A 57 -8.13 18.82 0.39
C LYS A 57 -6.66 19.19 0.67
N LYS A 58 -6.41 20.27 1.42
CA LYS A 58 -5.05 20.74 1.72
C LYS A 58 -4.36 19.76 2.67
N VAL A 59 -5.04 19.31 3.73
CA VAL A 59 -4.51 18.33 4.67
C VAL A 59 -4.10 17.03 3.96
N ILE A 60 -4.91 16.52 3.04
CA ILE A 60 -4.57 15.30 2.30
C ILE A 60 -3.40 15.53 1.32
N ARG A 61 -3.27 16.74 0.76
CA ARG A 61 -2.09 17.11 -0.05
C ARG A 61 -0.82 17.19 0.80
N ASP A 62 -0.93 17.73 2.01
CA ASP A 62 0.19 17.80 2.96
C ASP A 62 0.62 16.36 3.36
N PHE A 63 -0.34 15.45 3.55
CA PHE A 63 -0.06 14.03 3.76
C PHE A 63 0.65 13.39 2.57
N LEU A 64 0.27 13.72 1.33
CA LEU A 64 0.97 13.24 0.14
C LEU A 64 2.44 13.70 0.13
N GLY A 65 2.72 14.95 0.52
CA GLY A 65 4.08 15.46 0.71
C GLY A 65 4.84 14.69 1.79
N TYR A 66 4.18 14.37 2.90
CA TYR A 66 4.75 13.54 3.97
C TYR A 66 5.11 12.12 3.49
N LEU A 67 4.25 11.48 2.70
CA LEU A 67 4.55 10.16 2.11
C LEU A 67 5.77 10.20 1.18
N PHE A 68 5.91 11.24 0.35
CA PHE A 68 7.10 11.43 -0.49
C PHE A 68 8.37 11.64 0.34
N LYS A 69 8.29 12.38 1.45
CA LYS A 69 9.42 12.56 2.37
C LYS A 69 9.83 11.22 2.99
N ILE A 70 8.88 10.40 3.43
CA ILE A 70 9.15 9.05 3.94
C ILE A 70 9.80 8.17 2.86
N GLU A 71 9.27 8.20 1.63
CA GLU A 71 9.85 7.47 0.50
C GLU A 71 11.30 7.85 0.27
N TYR A 72 11.59 9.15 0.20
CA TYR A 72 12.93 9.67 0.00
C TYR A 72 13.89 9.15 1.09
N ILE A 73 13.50 9.27 2.37
CA ILE A 73 14.33 8.83 3.52
C ILE A 73 14.54 7.32 3.52
N ARG A 74 13.53 6.54 3.12
CA ARG A 74 13.65 5.07 3.09
C ARG A 74 14.49 4.60 1.91
N LYS A 75 14.38 5.28 0.76
CA LYS A 75 15.21 5.01 -0.42
C LYS A 75 16.70 5.27 -0.15
N THR A 76 17.03 6.35 0.57
CA THR A 76 18.44 6.63 0.93
C THR A 76 19.00 5.60 1.92
N LYS A 77 18.15 5.00 2.76
CA LYS A 77 18.52 3.96 3.72
C LYS A 77 18.43 2.52 3.16
N LYS A 78 18.28 2.34 1.85
CA LYS A 78 18.10 1.04 1.17
C LYS A 78 16.90 0.21 1.65
N TYR A 79 15.86 0.85 2.19
CA TYR A 79 14.58 0.18 2.50
C TYR A 79 13.65 0.18 1.27
N ASN A 80 12.86 -0.88 1.12
CA ASN A 80 11.91 -1.09 0.01
C ASN A 80 10.64 -0.22 0.10
N TYR A 81 10.78 1.09 0.32
CA TYR A 81 9.65 2.00 0.16
C TYR A 81 9.68 2.60 -1.24
N SER A 82 8.71 2.21 -2.06
CA SER A 82 8.64 2.58 -3.46
C SER A 82 7.52 3.59 -3.71
N SER A 83 7.54 4.22 -4.88
CA SER A 83 6.47 5.12 -5.34
C SER A 83 5.10 4.42 -5.39
N LYS A 84 5.07 3.07 -5.46
CA LYS A 84 3.83 2.28 -5.32
C LYS A 84 3.23 2.41 -3.92
N SER A 85 4.05 2.52 -2.87
CA SER A 85 3.59 2.72 -1.50
C SER A 85 2.93 4.09 -1.32
N VAL A 86 3.50 5.15 -1.91
CA VAL A 86 2.90 6.50 -1.88
C VAL A 86 1.54 6.50 -2.57
N VAL A 87 1.46 5.90 -3.77
CA VAL A 87 0.20 5.78 -4.51
C VAL A 87 -0.83 4.95 -3.75
N ARG A 88 -0.43 3.84 -3.13
CA ARG A 88 -1.32 3.00 -2.33
C ARG A 88 -1.83 3.73 -1.08
N GLY A 89 -0.97 4.47 -0.39
CA GLY A 89 -1.37 5.28 0.77
C GLY A 89 -2.44 6.31 0.41
N LEU A 90 -2.26 7.03 -0.71
CA LEU A 90 -3.29 7.96 -1.20
C LEU A 90 -4.57 7.24 -1.63
N ALA A 91 -4.46 6.05 -2.22
CA ALA A 91 -5.62 5.25 -2.60
C ALA A 91 -6.43 4.78 -1.38
N ALA A 92 -5.77 4.39 -0.28
CA ALA A 92 -6.41 4.03 0.98
C ALA A 92 -7.20 5.22 1.54
N VAL A 93 -6.59 6.40 1.62
CA VAL A 93 -7.26 7.63 2.10
C VAL A 93 -8.46 7.99 1.22
N LYS A 94 -8.30 7.96 -0.11
CA LYS A 94 -9.41 8.21 -1.05
C LYS A 94 -10.56 7.23 -0.87
N SER A 95 -10.25 5.94 -0.70
CA SER A 95 -11.25 4.90 -0.49
C SER A 95 -11.97 5.07 0.84
N PHE A 96 -11.25 5.49 1.89
CA PHE A 96 -11.81 5.78 3.20
C PHE A 96 -12.79 6.96 3.16
N PHE A 97 -12.41 8.10 2.58
CA PHE A 97 -13.34 9.23 2.42
C PHE A 97 -14.53 8.93 1.50
N LYS A 98 -14.36 8.02 0.52
CA LYS A 98 -15.49 7.51 -0.26
C LYS A 98 -16.45 6.67 0.58
N TYR A 99 -15.91 5.87 1.51
CA TYR A 99 -16.72 5.11 2.47
C TYR A 99 -17.47 6.04 3.42
N LEU A 100 -16.80 7.04 4.01
CA LEU A 100 -17.45 8.02 4.90
C LEU A 100 -18.59 8.77 4.21
N LEU A 101 -18.42 9.12 2.93
CA LEU A 101 -19.50 9.72 2.14
C LEU A 101 -20.67 8.73 1.92
N LYS A 102 -20.37 7.44 1.71
CA LYS A 102 -21.39 6.40 1.51
C LYS A 102 -22.26 6.20 2.76
N ILE A 103 -21.66 6.26 3.93
CA ILE A 103 -22.38 6.13 5.22
C ILE A 103 -22.87 7.48 5.77
N GLU A 104 -22.83 8.54 4.95
CA GLU A 104 -23.35 9.88 5.27
C GLU A 104 -22.68 10.57 6.49
N GLU A 105 -21.50 10.11 6.90
CA GLU A 105 -20.70 10.72 7.96
C GLU A 105 -20.11 12.08 7.54
N ILE A 106 -19.96 12.29 6.22
CA ILE A 106 -19.56 13.55 5.60
C ILE A 106 -20.49 13.88 4.42
N GLN A 107 -20.61 15.17 4.09
CA GLN A 107 -21.42 15.65 2.96
C GLN A 107 -20.63 15.71 1.64
N ASP A 108 -19.33 15.98 1.72
CA ASP A 108 -18.44 16.13 0.57
C ASP A 108 -17.15 15.33 0.76
N ASN A 109 -16.62 14.76 -0.32
CA ASN A 109 -15.37 14.00 -0.28
C ASN A 109 -14.15 14.91 -0.57
N PRO A 110 -13.30 15.24 0.43
CA PRO A 110 -12.14 16.12 0.26
C PRO A 110 -11.06 15.52 -0.66
N ALA A 111 -11.08 14.20 -0.89
CA ALA A 111 -10.08 13.48 -1.67
C ALA A 111 -10.44 13.33 -3.16
N ILE A 112 -11.66 13.70 -3.58
CA ILE A 112 -12.21 13.35 -4.90
C ILE A 112 -11.40 13.92 -6.08
N HIS A 113 -10.90 15.15 -5.96
CA HIS A 113 -10.16 15.85 -7.02
C HIS A 113 -8.63 15.78 -6.85
N LEU A 114 -8.12 14.97 -5.94
CA LEU A 114 -6.68 14.79 -5.79
C LEU A 114 -6.15 13.94 -6.93
N LYS A 115 -5.14 14.43 -7.65
CA LYS A 115 -4.46 13.62 -8.67
C LYS A 115 -3.53 12.64 -7.98
N THR A 116 -3.64 11.37 -8.36
CA THR A 116 -2.70 10.34 -7.92
C THR A 116 -1.37 10.55 -8.66
N PRO A 117 -0.21 10.54 -7.98
CA PRO A 117 1.08 10.66 -8.65
C PRO A 117 1.28 9.58 -9.70
N LYS A 118 1.93 9.92 -10.82
CA LYS A 118 2.32 8.94 -11.82
C LYS A 118 3.47 8.10 -11.26
N THR A 119 3.23 6.81 -11.11
CA THR A 119 4.30 5.84 -10.87
C THR A 119 5.00 5.51 -12.18
N PRO A 120 6.33 5.66 -12.29
CA PRO A 120 7.07 5.16 -13.43
C PRO A 120 6.87 3.64 -13.52
N LYS A 121 6.54 3.14 -14.72
CA LYS A 121 6.50 1.70 -14.97
C LYS A 121 7.95 1.23 -15.09
N SER A 122 8.39 0.36 -14.20
CA SER A 122 9.60 -0.42 -14.46
C SER A 122 9.33 -1.26 -15.69
N LEU A 123 10.25 -1.26 -16.65
CA LEU A 123 10.21 -2.26 -17.70
C LEU A 123 10.38 -3.64 -17.04
N PRO A 124 9.64 -4.66 -17.50
CA PRO A 124 9.92 -6.03 -17.10
C PRO A 124 11.39 -6.34 -17.40
N VAL A 125 12.07 -6.98 -16.45
CA VAL A 125 13.39 -7.55 -16.72
C VAL A 125 13.13 -8.91 -17.37
N PHE A 126 13.59 -9.08 -18.60
CA PHE A 126 13.52 -10.36 -19.30
C PHE A 126 14.74 -11.21 -18.91
N VAL A 127 14.52 -12.49 -18.64
CA VAL A 127 15.58 -13.47 -18.42
C VAL A 127 15.98 -14.00 -19.79
N ASN A 128 17.20 -13.70 -20.24
CA ASN A 128 17.71 -14.27 -21.48
C ASN A 128 18.11 -15.74 -21.28
N GLU A 129 18.34 -16.45 -22.38
CA GLU A 129 18.66 -17.89 -22.38
C GLU A 129 19.88 -18.21 -21.50
N ASP A 130 20.97 -17.45 -21.63
CA ASP A 130 22.16 -17.60 -20.79
C ASP A 130 21.90 -17.44 -19.28
N MET A 131 21.01 -16.51 -18.90
CA MET A 131 20.61 -16.32 -17.50
C MET A 131 19.69 -17.45 -17.03
N ALA A 132 18.84 -17.97 -17.90
CA ALA A 132 17.97 -19.09 -17.60
C ALA A 132 18.80 -20.37 -17.35
N GLU A 133 19.77 -20.67 -18.21
CA GLU A 133 20.69 -21.80 -18.02
C GLU A 133 21.45 -21.69 -16.68
N LYS A 134 22.04 -20.53 -16.41
CA LYS A 134 22.73 -20.28 -15.12
C LYS A 134 21.81 -20.41 -13.91
N LEU A 135 20.53 -20.08 -14.06
CA LEU A 135 19.54 -20.23 -12.99
C LEU A 135 19.21 -21.71 -12.78
N MET A 136 19.05 -22.49 -13.85
CA MET A 136 18.79 -23.93 -13.79
C MET A 136 19.94 -24.73 -13.15
N ASP A 137 21.18 -24.27 -13.34
CA ASP A 137 22.37 -24.90 -12.78
C ASP A 137 22.73 -24.43 -11.37
N ALA A 138 22.02 -23.44 -10.82
CA ALA A 138 22.31 -22.88 -9.49
C ALA A 138 22.05 -23.85 -8.31
N PRO A 139 21.02 -24.70 -8.31
CA PRO A 139 20.77 -25.64 -7.20
C PRO A 139 21.77 -26.79 -7.12
N ALA A 140 22.05 -27.28 -5.91
CA ALA A 140 22.93 -28.43 -5.69
C ALA A 140 22.32 -29.74 -6.20
N ASN A 141 22.98 -30.41 -7.15
CA ASN A 141 22.44 -31.59 -7.83
C ASN A 141 22.49 -32.90 -7.00
N ASP A 142 23.13 -32.88 -5.84
CA ASP A 142 23.36 -34.06 -4.98
C ASP A 142 22.55 -34.04 -3.69
N SER A 143 21.69 -33.04 -3.51
CA SER A 143 20.84 -32.91 -2.32
C SER A 143 19.35 -32.94 -2.70
N PHE A 144 18.53 -33.52 -1.83
CA PHE A 144 17.08 -33.51 -2.00
C PHE A 144 16.52 -32.08 -2.13
N ILE A 145 17.08 -31.12 -1.36
CA ILE A 145 16.68 -29.71 -1.41
C ILE A 145 17.02 -29.10 -2.78
N GLY A 146 18.22 -29.34 -3.30
CA GLY A 146 18.62 -28.78 -4.59
C GLY A 146 17.89 -29.40 -5.78
N LEU A 147 17.60 -30.71 -5.73
CA LEU A 147 16.75 -31.36 -6.74
C LEU A 147 15.32 -30.79 -6.74
N ARG A 148 14.74 -30.52 -5.56
CA ARG A 148 13.44 -29.86 -5.42
C ARG A 148 13.48 -28.45 -6.00
N ASP A 149 14.49 -27.66 -5.64
CA ASP A 149 14.60 -26.27 -6.07
C ASP A 149 14.80 -26.19 -7.60
N ARG A 150 15.57 -27.12 -8.18
CA ARG A 150 15.69 -27.28 -9.64
C ARG A 150 14.35 -27.61 -10.31
N ALA A 151 13.61 -28.58 -9.79
CA ALA A 151 12.29 -28.93 -10.31
C ALA A 151 11.31 -27.75 -10.26
N MET A 152 11.37 -26.91 -9.22
CA MET A 152 10.57 -25.68 -9.14
C MET A 152 10.97 -24.66 -10.21
N LEU A 153 12.27 -24.49 -10.47
CA LEU A 153 12.75 -23.59 -11.53
C LEU A 153 12.32 -24.06 -12.92
N GLU A 154 12.46 -25.36 -13.21
CA GLU A 154 11.98 -25.97 -14.47
C GLU A 154 10.47 -25.79 -14.66
N LEU A 155 9.68 -25.97 -13.59
CA LEU A 155 8.23 -25.74 -13.63
C LEU A 155 7.90 -24.27 -13.98
N PHE A 156 8.58 -23.30 -13.36
CA PHE A 156 8.32 -21.88 -13.65
C PHE A 156 8.81 -21.42 -15.03
N TYR A 157 9.84 -22.05 -15.59
CA TYR A 157 10.35 -21.73 -16.92
C TYR A 157 9.54 -22.37 -18.05
N SER A 158 8.89 -23.51 -17.79
CA SER A 158 8.15 -24.30 -18.78
C SER A 158 6.69 -23.87 -19.01
N THR A 159 6.18 -22.90 -18.24
CA THR A 159 4.81 -22.31 -18.36
C THR A 159 4.80 -21.00 -19.12
#